data_AF-A0A7Y2JK31-F1
#
_entry.id   AF-A0A7Y2JK31-F1
#
_cell.length_a   1.000
_cell.length_b   1.000
_cell.length_c   1.000
_cell.angle_alpha   90.00
_cell.angle_beta   90.00
_cell.angle_gamma   90.00
#
_symmetry.space_group_name_H-M   'P 1'
#
loop_
_entity.id
_entity.type
_entity.pdbx_description
1 polymer ?
#
loop_
_entity_poly.entity_id
_entity_poly.type
_entity_poly.pdbx_seq_one_letter_code
_entity_poly.pdbx_strand_id
1 'polypeptide(L)'
;GKLLRAFYYTALLENDEYSPIRPLVDWLHYNGFSMVTKPAKEFTDSQGRRKVKGNMDIELTVDAMELAPRVDHIVLFSGDGDFRPLVESLQRQGVRVSVVSTIRSQPPMIADELRRQADNFIELDELKDVIGRPPREPRDDEQE
;
A
#
# COMPACT_ATOMS: atom_id res chain seq x y z
N GLY A 1 -3.44 -8.29 -19.03
CA GLY A 1 -2.61 -7.08 -19.24
C GLY A 1 -1.16 -7.40 -18.97
N LYS A 2 -0.23 -6.49 -19.31
CA LYS A 2 1.20 -6.59 -18.97
C LYS A 2 1.49 -5.64 -17.80
N LEU A 3 2.19 -6.11 -16.77
CA LEU A 3 2.64 -5.25 -15.68
C LEU A 3 3.73 -4.30 -16.19
N LEU A 4 3.51 -3.00 -16.06
CA LEU A 4 4.49 -1.98 -16.48
C LEU A 4 5.41 -1.58 -15.32
N ARG A 5 4.84 -1.30 -14.15
CA ARG A 5 5.57 -0.88 -12.93
C ARG A 5 4.79 -1.35 -11.70
N ALA A 6 5.51 -1.59 -10.62
CA ALA A 6 4.96 -1.82 -9.29
C ALA A 6 5.66 -0.87 -8.33
N PHE A 7 4.90 -0.08 -7.59
CA PHE A 7 5.44 0.90 -6.65
C PHE A 7 5.10 0.48 -5.21
N TYR A 8 6.02 0.76 -4.30
CA TYR A 8 5.77 0.61 -2.87
C TYR A 8 6.16 1.88 -2.14
N TYR A 9 5.17 2.49 -1.49
CA TYR A 9 5.30 3.77 -0.81
C TYR A 9 5.47 3.54 0.68
N THR A 10 6.53 4.07 1.27
CA THR A 10 6.78 3.91 2.71
C THR A 10 7.57 5.07 3.31
N ALA A 11 7.31 5.38 4.57
CA ALA A 11 8.10 6.35 5.31
C ALA A 11 9.20 5.64 6.09
N LEU A 12 10.44 6.09 5.94
CA LEU A 12 11.60 5.54 6.66
C LEU A 12 12.05 6.52 7.74
N LEU A 13 12.27 6.03 8.95
CA LEU A 13 12.92 6.79 10.02
C LEU A 13 14.42 6.83 9.73
N GLU A 14 15.01 8.02 9.67
CA GLU A 14 16.43 8.20 9.34
C GLU A 14 17.38 7.69 10.43
N ASN A 15 16.91 7.59 11.68
CA ASN A 15 17.77 7.42 12.86
C ASN A 15 17.80 6.00 13.47
N ASP A 16 17.03 5.04 12.94
CA ASP A 16 17.11 3.66 13.41
C ASP A 16 18.03 2.84 12.49
N GLU A 17 19.18 2.44 13.05
CA GLU A 17 20.10 1.48 12.42
C GLU A 17 19.39 0.16 12.04
N TYR A 18 18.24 -0.11 12.66
CA TYR A 18 17.38 -1.26 12.43
C TYR A 18 15.92 -0.85 12.21
N SER A 19 15.52 -0.66 10.95
CA SER A 19 14.09 -0.58 10.59
C SER A 19 13.56 -2.00 10.31
N PRO A 20 12.50 -2.47 10.99
CA PRO A 20 11.96 -3.83 10.79
C PRO A 20 11.45 -4.05 9.36
N ILE A 21 11.23 -2.99 8.59
CA ILE A 21 10.80 -3.09 7.19
C ILE A 21 11.97 -3.22 6.20
N ARG A 22 13.23 -3.00 6.59
CA ARG A 22 14.39 -3.10 5.67
C ARG A 22 14.45 -4.43 4.90
N PRO A 23 14.32 -5.61 5.53
CA PRO A 23 14.34 -6.86 4.78
C PRO A 23 13.22 -6.97 3.74
N LEU A 24 12.04 -6.39 4.03
CA LEU A 24 10.94 -6.31 3.08
C LEU A 24 11.26 -5.36 1.93
N VAL A 25 11.81 -4.18 2.22
CA VAL A 25 12.22 -3.18 1.22
C VAL A 25 13.25 -3.79 0.25
N ASP A 26 14.27 -4.45 0.79
CA ASP A 26 15.31 -5.09 -0.03
C ASP A 26 14.71 -6.18 -0.91
N TRP A 27 13.86 -7.04 -0.34
CA TRP A 27 13.15 -8.07 -1.09
C TRP A 27 12.30 -7.47 -2.22
N LEU A 28 11.56 -6.39 -1.95
CA LEU A 28 10.74 -5.71 -2.96
C LEU A 28 11.60 -5.16 -4.11
N HIS A 29 12.73 -4.52 -3.80
CA HIS A 29 13.69 -4.06 -4.81
C HIS A 29 14.20 -5.21 -5.70
N TYR A 30 14.63 -6.32 -5.10
CA TYR A 30 15.09 -7.49 -5.86
C TYR A 30 13.99 -8.11 -6.74
N ASN A 31 12.73 -7.92 -6.37
CA ASN A 31 11.56 -8.44 -7.09
C ASN A 31 10.90 -7.39 -8.02
N GLY A 32 11.61 -6.31 -8.36
CA GLY A 32 11.21 -5.38 -9.41
C GLY A 32 10.24 -4.28 -8.98
N PHE A 33 10.04 -4.07 -7.68
CA PHE A 33 9.31 -2.91 -7.17
C PHE A 33 10.19 -1.66 -7.20
N SER A 34 9.59 -0.54 -7.57
CA SER A 34 10.16 0.79 -7.38
C SER A 34 9.75 1.32 -6.01
N MET A 35 10.72 1.50 -5.13
CA MET A 35 10.47 2.04 -3.79
C MET A 35 10.39 3.56 -3.84
N VAL A 36 9.34 4.11 -3.22
CA VAL A 36 9.18 5.54 -3.02
C VAL A 36 9.23 5.79 -1.51
N THR A 37 10.28 6.46 -1.07
CA THR A 37 10.55 6.65 0.36
C THR A 37 10.57 8.11 0.74
N LYS A 38 9.98 8.44 1.89
CA LYS A 38 10.05 9.76 2.49
C LYS A 38 10.70 9.70 3.87
N PRO A 39 11.60 10.63 4.20
CA PRO A 39 12.13 10.70 5.55
C PRO A 39 11.01 11.08 6.51
N ALA A 40 10.73 10.18 7.46
CA ALA A 40 9.70 10.38 8.45
C ALA A 40 10.18 11.44 9.46
N LYS A 41 9.47 12.56 9.54
CA LYS A 41 9.77 13.59 10.55
C LYS A 41 9.06 13.26 11.85
N GLU A 42 9.83 13.20 12.92
CA GLU A 42 9.30 13.10 14.27
C GLU A 42 8.87 14.47 14.77
N PHE A 43 7.62 14.55 15.21
CA PHE A 43 7.09 15.72 15.89
C PHE A 43 6.70 15.33 17.30
N THR A 44 7.11 16.13 18.28
CA THR A 44 6.60 15.99 19.65
C THR A 44 5.32 16.81 19.74
N ASP A 45 4.19 16.17 20.05
CA ASP A 45 2.95 16.91 20.29
C ASP A 45 3.05 17.75 21.58
N SER A 46 2.11 18.67 21.79
CA SER A 46 2.07 19.53 22.99
C SER A 46 1.87 18.74 24.30
N GLN A 47 1.64 17.43 24.22
CA GLN A 47 1.53 16.51 25.35
C GLN A 47 2.79 15.64 25.54
N GLY A 48 3.88 15.93 24.82
CA GLY A 48 5.14 15.21 24.94
C GLY A 48 5.18 13.85 24.23
N ARG A 49 4.17 13.50 23.42
CA ARG A 49 4.14 12.22 22.68
C ARG A 49 4.82 12.39 21.33
N ARG A 50 5.72 11.45 21.01
CA ARG A 50 6.34 11.34 19.68
C ARG A 50 5.27 10.91 18.67
N LYS A 51 4.96 11.77 17.70
CA LYS A 51 4.18 11.47 16.51
C LYS A 51 5.10 11.39 15.32
N VAL A 52 5.11 10.23 14.66
CA VAL A 52 5.74 10.05 13.36
C VAL A 52 4.69 10.40 12.30
N LYS A 53 4.94 11.44 11.49
CA LYS A 53 4.08 11.76 10.35
C LYS A 53 4.75 11.24 9.08
N GLY A 54 4.24 10.10 8.59
CA GLY A 54 4.80 9.36 7.45
C GLY A 54 3.76 8.96 6.41
N ASN A 55 2.76 9.82 6.16
CA ASN A 55 1.79 9.61 5.09
C ASN A 55 2.47 9.86 3.73
N MET A 56 2.19 8.95 2.78
CA MET A 56 2.75 8.92 1.41
C MET A 56 1.69 9.17 0.34
N ASP A 57 0.49 9.61 0.73
CA ASP A 57 -0.68 9.69 -0.15
C ASP A 57 -0.50 10.75 -1.21
N ILE A 58 0.20 11.85 -0.89
CA ILE A 58 0.52 12.90 -1.84
C ILE A 58 1.46 12.36 -2.91
N GLU A 59 2.56 11.72 -2.51
CA GLU A 59 3.53 11.13 -3.42
C GLU A 59 2.87 10.09 -4.33
N LEU A 60 2.05 9.20 -3.76
CA LEU A 60 1.28 8.21 -4.51
C LEU A 60 0.32 8.87 -5.51
N THR A 61 -0.41 9.90 -5.07
CA THR A 61 -1.38 10.60 -5.90
C THR A 61 -0.71 11.28 -7.10
N VAL A 62 0.42 11.96 -6.86
CA VAL A 62 1.20 12.62 -7.91
C VAL A 62 1.69 11.59 -8.92
N ASP A 63 2.36 10.54 -8.46
CA ASP A 63 2.92 9.50 -9.34
C ASP A 63 1.82 8.80 -10.16
N ALA A 64 0.68 8.48 -9.54
CA ALA A 64 -0.45 7.87 -10.22
C ALA A 64 -1.01 8.77 -11.34
N MET A 65 -1.14 10.08 -11.07
CA MET A 65 -1.63 11.05 -12.04
C MET A 65 -0.64 11.27 -13.19
N GLU A 66 0.66 11.29 -12.92
CA GLU A 66 1.70 11.40 -13.96
C GLU A 66 1.78 10.15 -14.86
N LEU A 67 1.51 8.98 -14.29
CA LEU A 67 1.48 7.72 -15.03
C LEU A 67 0.20 7.51 -15.83
N ALA A 68 -0.91 8.14 -15.45
CA ALA A 68 -2.23 7.95 -16.04
C ALA A 68 -2.23 8.00 -17.59
N PRO A 69 -1.54 8.93 -18.28
CA PRO A 69 -1.54 8.97 -19.75
C PRO A 69 -0.81 7.81 -20.44
N ARG A 70 -0.12 6.95 -19.67
CA ARG A 70 0.75 5.88 -20.19
C ARG A 70 0.28 4.48 -19.81
N VAL A 71 -0.83 4.37 -19.08
CA VAL A 71 -1.35 3.11 -18.56
C VAL A 71 -2.85 3.01 -18.78
N ASP A 72 -3.33 1.81 -19.09
CA ASP A 72 -4.77 1.59 -19.28
C ASP A 72 -5.48 1.24 -17.95
N HIS A 73 -4.71 0.77 -16.97
CA HIS A 73 -5.23 0.21 -15.72
C HIS A 73 -4.26 0.46 -14.56
N ILE A 74 -4.77 1.06 -13.48
CA ILE A 74 -4.08 1.20 -12.19
C ILE A 74 -4.73 0.27 -11.17
N VAL A 75 -3.89 -0.49 -10.45
CA VAL A 75 -4.31 -1.32 -9.31
C VAL A 75 -3.80 -0.67 -8.03
N LEU A 76 -4.72 -0.11 -7.24
CA LEU A 76 -4.43 0.60 -6.01
C LEU A 76 -4.63 -0.34 -4.80
N PHE A 77 -3.55 -0.61 -4.08
CA PHE A 77 -3.59 -1.31 -2.80
C PHE A 77 -3.74 -0.29 -1.68
N SER A 78 -4.99 0.04 -1.35
CA SER A 78 -5.30 0.95 -0.24
C SER A 78 -6.74 0.77 0.22
N GLY A 79 -6.97 1.04 1.51
CA GLY A 79 -8.29 1.14 2.10
C GLY A 79 -8.76 2.58 2.36
N ASP A 80 -7.92 3.58 2.09
CA ASP A 80 -8.15 4.96 2.53
C ASP A 80 -9.16 5.72 1.65
N GLY A 81 -10.19 6.28 2.28
CA GLY A 81 -11.23 7.08 1.63
C GLY A 81 -10.69 8.34 0.95
N ASP A 82 -9.56 8.87 1.43
CA ASP A 82 -8.92 10.07 0.88
C ASP A 82 -8.45 9.89 -0.57
N PHE A 83 -8.33 8.65 -1.07
CA PHE A 83 -8.03 8.38 -2.47
C PHE A 83 -9.24 8.44 -3.42
N ARG A 84 -10.47 8.63 -2.92
CA ARG A 84 -11.65 8.75 -3.78
C ARG A 84 -11.48 9.79 -4.90
N PRO A 85 -11.02 11.04 -4.64
CA PRO A 85 -10.82 12.04 -5.69
C PRO A 85 -9.73 11.66 -6.70
N LEU A 86 -8.72 10.89 -6.27
CA LEU A 86 -7.70 10.33 -7.17
C LEU A 86 -8.35 9.34 -8.13
N VAL A 87 -9.10 8.36 -7.62
CA VAL A 87 -9.80 7.36 -8.46
C VAL A 87 -10.70 8.04 -9.49
N GLU A 88 -11.50 9.02 -9.07
CA GLU A 88 -12.36 9.80 -9.97
C GLU A 88 -11.56 10.52 -11.06
N SER A 89 -10.41 11.10 -10.70
CA SER A 89 -9.56 11.83 -11.64
C SER A 89 -8.83 10.92 -12.64
N LEU A 90 -8.46 9.70 -12.23
CA LEU A 90 -7.90 8.68 -13.11
C LEU A 90 -8.95 8.18 -14.12
N GLN A 91 -10.17 7.92 -13.65
CA GLN A 91 -11.29 7.50 -14.49
C GLN A 91 -11.65 8.55 -15.54
N ARG A 92 -11.62 9.84 -15.19
CA ARG A 92 -11.79 10.94 -16.15
C ARG A 92 -10.75 10.96 -17.27
N GLN A 93 -9.56 10.41 -17.02
CA GLN A 93 -8.50 10.26 -18.03
C GLN A 93 -8.64 8.95 -18.84
N GLY A 94 -9.69 8.16 -18.59
CA GLY A 94 -9.91 6.88 -19.26
C GLY A 94 -9.15 5.70 -18.64
N VAL A 95 -8.49 5.91 -17.50
CA VAL A 95 -7.76 4.84 -16.81
C VAL A 95 -8.73 4.04 -15.95
N ARG A 96 -8.77 2.72 -16.17
CA ARG A 96 -9.50 1.82 -15.28
C ARG A 96 -8.80 1.76 -13.92
N VAL A 97 -9.54 1.76 -12.82
CA VAL A 97 -8.98 1.64 -11.48
C VAL A 97 -9.55 0.43 -10.76
N SER A 98 -8.66 -0.46 -10.29
CA SER A 98 -9.02 -1.53 -9.35
C SER A 98 -8.48 -1.23 -7.98
N VAL A 99 -9.33 -1.32 -6.97
CA VAL A 99 -8.92 -1.17 -5.57
C VAL A 99 -8.81 -2.55 -4.94
N VAL A 100 -7.67 -2.81 -4.31
CA VAL A 100 -7.41 -4.03 -3.53
C VAL A 100 -7.36 -3.66 -2.06
N SER A 101 -8.27 -4.24 -1.28
CA SER A 101 -8.33 -4.07 0.18
C SER A 101 -9.18 -5.20 0.76
N THR A 102 -9.52 -5.16 2.05
CA THR A 102 -10.37 -6.16 2.69
C THR A 102 -11.59 -5.58 3.39
N ILE A 103 -12.74 -6.21 3.19
CA ILE A 103 -13.98 -5.96 3.95
C ILE A 103 -14.16 -6.94 5.12
N ARG A 104 -13.32 -7.98 5.22
CA ARG A 104 -13.48 -9.08 6.19
C ARG A 104 -12.82 -8.80 7.54
N SER A 105 -11.99 -7.76 7.63
CA SER A 105 -11.42 -7.30 8.89
C SER A 105 -12.45 -6.57 9.76
N GLN A 106 -12.20 -6.52 11.06
CA GLN A 106 -13.03 -5.76 12.01
C GLN A 106 -12.14 -4.73 12.74
N PRO A 107 -12.26 -3.41 12.46
CA PRO A 107 -13.14 -2.80 11.44
C PRO A 107 -12.70 -3.10 9.99
N PRO A 108 -13.58 -2.93 8.98
CA PRO A 108 -13.20 -3.04 7.57
C PRO A 108 -12.05 -2.10 7.23
N MET A 109 -11.07 -2.59 6.47
CA MET A 109 -9.93 -1.76 6.08
C MET A 109 -10.29 -0.77 4.96
N ILE A 110 -11.29 -1.08 4.15
CA ILE A 110 -11.73 -0.24 3.02
C ILE A 110 -12.83 0.76 3.42
N ALA A 111 -12.65 2.02 3.03
CA ALA A 111 -13.70 3.04 3.10
C ALA A 111 -14.79 2.77 2.04
N ASP A 112 -16.07 2.87 2.44
CA ASP A 112 -17.22 2.59 1.57
C ASP A 112 -17.22 3.47 0.31
N GLU A 113 -16.85 4.75 0.46
CA GLU A 113 -16.81 5.70 -0.65
C GLU A 113 -15.72 5.36 -1.68
N LEU A 114 -14.55 4.88 -1.24
CA LEU A 114 -13.48 4.44 -2.13
C LEU A 114 -13.91 3.18 -2.88
N ARG A 115 -14.53 2.22 -2.18
CA ARG A 115 -15.04 0.98 -2.77
C ARG A 115 -16.06 1.25 -3.87
N ARG A 116 -17.00 2.18 -3.63
CA ARG A 116 -18.02 2.57 -4.61
C ARG A 116 -17.45 3.31 -5.81
N GLN A 117 -16.37 4.05 -5.64
CA GLN A 117 -15.74 4.83 -6.71
C GLN A 117 -14.92 3.95 -7.66
N ALA A 118 -14.33 2.85 -7.18
CA ALA A 118 -13.50 1.97 -8.00
C ALA A 118 -14.28 1.24 -9.11
N ASP A 119 -13.67 1.05 -10.29
CA ASP A 119 -14.27 0.25 -11.38
C ASP A 119 -14.36 -1.24 -11.03
N ASN A 120 -13.43 -1.71 -10.20
CA ASN A 120 -13.42 -3.07 -9.70
C ASN A 120 -12.83 -3.10 -8.30
N PHE A 121 -13.48 -3.81 -7.39
CA PHE A 121 -12.98 -4.08 -6.05
C PHE A 121 -12.49 -5.52 -5.98
N ILE A 122 -11.28 -5.71 -5.47
CA ILE A 122 -10.66 -7.03 -5.29
C ILE A 122 -10.49 -7.26 -3.79
N GLU A 123 -11.17 -8.28 -3.28
CA GLU A 123 -11.05 -8.69 -1.88
C GLU A 123 -9.71 -9.38 -1.66
N LEU A 124 -8.86 -8.79 -0.82
CA LEU A 124 -7.52 -9.30 -0.56
C LEU A 124 -7.53 -10.69 0.09
N ASP A 125 -8.50 -10.97 0.96
CA ASP A 125 -8.62 -12.28 1.60
C ASP A 125 -8.93 -13.41 0.59
N GLU A 126 -9.60 -13.10 -0.53
CA GLU A 126 -9.87 -14.08 -1.59
C GLU A 126 -8.60 -14.44 -2.38
N LEU A 127 -7.55 -13.62 -2.31
CA LEU A 127 -6.25 -13.93 -2.90
C LEU A 127 -5.39 -14.81 -2.01
N LYS A 128 -5.75 -15.00 -0.74
CA LYS A 128 -4.93 -15.69 0.27
C LYS A 128 -4.49 -17.08 -0.18
N ASP A 129 -5.35 -17.86 -0.83
CA ASP A 129 -4.99 -19.21 -1.26
C ASP A 129 -4.04 -19.22 -2.46
N VAL A 130 -3.94 -18.10 -3.18
CA VAL A 130 -3.08 -17.94 -4.38
C VAL A 130 -1.73 -17.35 -4.02
N ILE A 131 -1.69 -16.37 -3.12
CA ILE A 131 -0.48 -15.59 -2.79
C ILE A 131 -0.02 -15.71 -1.34
N GLY A 132 -0.83 -16.36 -0.49
CA GLY A 132 -0.53 -16.55 0.91
C GLY A 132 0.70 -17.42 1.10
N ARG A 133 1.52 -17.07 2.09
CA ARG A 133 2.58 -17.96 2.52
C ARG A 133 1.94 -19.22 3.10
N PRO A 134 2.45 -20.43 2.76
CA PRO A 134 1.99 -21.63 3.42
C PRO A 134 2.15 -21.47 4.93
N PRO A 135 1.20 -21.97 5.74
CA PRO A 135 1.32 -21.94 7.19
C PRO A 135 2.70 -22.49 7.57
N ARG A 136 3.45 -21.72 8.37
CA ARG A 136 4.68 -22.27 8.97
C ARG A 136 4.25 -23.46 9.81
N GLU A 137 4.83 -24.63 9.53
CA GLU A 137 4.68 -25.77 10.43
C GLU A 137 5.07 -25.32 11.84
N PRO A 138 4.32 -25.72 12.88
CA PRO A 138 4.72 -25.45 14.24
C PRO A 138 6.17 -25.92 14.37
N ARG A 139 7.04 -25.06 14.89
CA ARG A 139 8.34 -25.55 15.35
C ARG A 139 8.01 -26.58 16.42
N ASP A 140 8.42 -27.82 16.19
CA ASP A 140 8.56 -28.76 17.29
C ASP A 140 9.55 -28.10 18.25
N ASP A 141 9.02 -27.45 19.28
CA ASP A 141 9.78 -27.11 20.46
C ASP A 141 10.16 -28.47 21.08
N GLU A 142 11.24 -29.05 20.55
CA GLU A 142 11.88 -30.22 21.12
C GLU A 142 12.25 -29.87 22.57
N GLN A 143 11.62 -30.64 23.45
CA GLN A 143 11.86 -30.68 24.87
C GLN A 143 13.37 -30.93 25.11
N GLU A 144 14.05 -29.98 25.77
CA GLU A 144 15.22 -30.27 26.60
C GLU A 144 14.80 -30.36 28.07
#